data_AF-D8SQM1-F1
#
_entry.id   AF-D8SQM1-F1
#
_cell.length_a   1.000
_cell.length_b   1.000
_cell.length_c   1.000
_cell.angle_alpha   90.00
_cell.angle_beta   90.00
_cell.angle_gamma   90.00
#
_symmetry.space_group_name_H-M   'P 1'
#
loop_
_entity.id
_entity.type
_entity.pdbx_description
1 polymer ?
#
loop_
_entity_poly.entity_id
_entity_poly.type
_entity_poly.pdbx_seq_one_letter_code
_entity_poly.pdbx_strand_id
1 'polypeptide(L)'
;MEDVLAEKLSRVCKFDLPFIPCSIPFECHPDFTRISKDTDAWALRMLSITDPYERKKALQGRHSLYSPMIIPRGESSKAELSSKHTWTMFVLDDIAENFSEQEGKKAIDILLEVAEGSYFLSEKEKEKHPSHAMFEEVIPDNASFQATVDKVCEMIQETEAEILQLQQKLIKLGEETGDKDLVEYATWYPCVASGNLRWSYVTGRYHGLDNPLLNGEPFQGTWFLHPEATLILPLGSKCGNHPFITI
;
A
#
# COMPACT_ATOMS: atom_id res chain seq x y z
N MET A 1 -12.49 8.42 -24.04
CA MET A 1 -13.10 8.32 -22.69
C MET A 1 -12.04 8.65 -21.65
N GLU A 2 -10.84 8.05 -21.78
CA GLU A 2 -9.61 8.41 -21.06
C GLU A 2 -9.31 9.92 -21.01
N ASP A 3 -9.33 10.64 -22.15
CA ASP A 3 -9.02 12.10 -22.16
C ASP A 3 -9.97 12.94 -21.30
N VAL A 4 -11.26 12.58 -21.27
CA VAL A 4 -12.28 13.28 -20.47
C VAL A 4 -12.14 12.95 -18.98
N LEU A 5 -11.74 11.72 -18.66
CA LEU A 5 -11.48 11.29 -17.29
C LEU A 5 -10.20 11.95 -16.74
N ALA A 6 -9.13 11.97 -17.52
CA ALA A 6 -7.88 12.66 -17.19
C ALA A 6 -8.09 14.17 -17.00
N GLU A 7 -8.92 14.80 -17.84
CA GLU A 7 -9.30 16.21 -17.68
C GLU A 7 -10.12 16.45 -16.39
N LYS A 8 -11.01 15.52 -16.01
CA LYS A 8 -11.77 15.62 -14.76
C LYS A 8 -10.88 15.40 -13.53
N LEU A 9 -10.00 14.41 -13.56
CA LEU A 9 -9.09 14.09 -12.46
C LEU A 9 -8.01 15.16 -12.25
N SER A 10 -7.49 15.76 -13.33
CA SER A 10 -6.54 16.89 -13.22
C SER A 10 -7.14 18.14 -12.58
N ARG A 11 -8.46 18.24 -12.47
CA ARG A 11 -9.16 19.31 -11.73
C ARG A 11 -9.40 18.99 -10.26
N VAL A 12 -9.15 17.74 -9.82
CA VAL A 12 -9.24 17.35 -8.41
C VAL A 12 -8.03 17.92 -7.68
N CYS A 13 -8.18 19.12 -7.15
CA CYS A 13 -7.17 19.76 -6.31
C CYS A 13 -7.32 19.41 -4.82
N LYS A 14 -8.44 18.79 -4.44
CA LYS A 14 -8.72 18.36 -3.07
C LYS A 14 -9.77 17.26 -2.94
N PHE A 15 -9.70 16.50 -1.86
CA PHE A 15 -10.74 15.57 -1.41
C PHE A 15 -10.68 15.36 0.10
N ASP A 16 -11.74 14.86 0.72
CA ASP A 16 -11.78 14.48 2.12
C ASP A 16 -11.48 12.98 2.26
N LEU A 17 -10.49 12.62 3.08
CA LEU A 17 -10.26 11.25 3.50
C LEU A 17 -10.93 11.05 4.86
N PRO A 18 -12.02 10.27 4.95
CA PRO A 18 -12.63 9.95 6.23
C PRO A 18 -11.72 9.04 7.06
N PHE A 19 -11.97 8.98 8.36
CA PHE A 19 -11.36 7.97 9.21
C PHE A 19 -11.73 6.57 8.71
N ILE A 20 -10.73 5.71 8.50
CA ILE A 20 -10.92 4.31 8.12
C ILE A 20 -10.83 3.48 9.41
N PRO A 21 -11.97 2.98 9.94
CA PRO A 21 -11.92 2.09 11.09
C PRO A 21 -11.22 0.78 10.75
N CYS A 22 -10.61 0.17 11.77
CA CYS A 22 -10.13 -1.20 11.71
C CYS A 22 -10.35 -1.83 13.07
N SER A 23 -11.19 -2.86 13.13
CA SER A 23 -11.50 -3.62 14.34
C SER A 23 -10.47 -4.70 14.64
N ILE A 24 -9.58 -5.00 13.69
CA ILE A 24 -8.46 -5.92 13.86
C ILE A 24 -7.33 -5.21 14.62
N PRO A 25 -6.92 -5.70 15.80
CA PRO A 25 -5.83 -5.09 16.55
C PRO A 25 -4.52 -5.10 15.77
N PHE A 26 -3.83 -3.96 15.78
CA PHE A 26 -2.50 -3.88 15.21
C PHE A 26 -1.47 -4.56 16.13
N GLU A 27 -0.72 -5.50 15.56
CA GLU A 27 0.47 -6.09 16.15
C GLU A 27 1.66 -5.89 15.20
N CYS A 28 2.87 -5.80 15.74
CA CYS A 28 4.09 -5.70 14.95
C CYS A 28 5.11 -6.72 15.45
N HIS A 29 5.89 -7.27 14.53
CA HIS A 29 6.91 -8.25 14.85
C HIS A 29 7.92 -7.68 15.86
N PRO A 30 8.26 -8.39 16.96
CA PRO A 30 9.11 -7.85 18.03
C PRO A 30 10.49 -7.38 17.54
N ASP A 31 11.08 -8.10 16.58
CA ASP A 31 12.37 -7.73 15.95
C ASP A 31 12.26 -6.69 14.83
N PHE A 32 11.12 -6.01 14.64
CA PHE A 32 10.92 -5.09 13.50
C PHE A 32 12.04 -4.05 13.35
N THR A 33 12.60 -3.56 14.48
CA THR A 33 13.69 -2.58 14.47
C THR A 33 14.95 -3.14 13.82
N ARG A 34 15.31 -4.39 14.14
CA ARG A 34 16.46 -5.08 13.54
C ARG A 34 16.18 -5.36 12.06
N ILE A 35 15.04 -5.99 11.78
CA ILE A 35 14.64 -6.39 10.42
C ILE A 35 14.62 -5.19 9.48
N SER A 36 14.01 -4.09 9.91
CA SER A 36 13.91 -2.85 9.12
C SER A 36 15.28 -2.27 8.80
N LYS A 37 16.12 -2.14 9.83
CA LYS A 37 17.49 -1.63 9.68
C LYS A 37 18.33 -2.47 8.73
N ASP A 38 18.31 -3.79 8.91
CA ASP A 38 19.12 -4.72 8.10
C ASP A 38 18.63 -4.76 6.65
N THR A 39 17.31 -4.74 6.43
CA THR A 39 16.69 -4.70 5.11
C THR A 39 16.98 -3.40 4.39
N ASP A 40 16.79 -2.24 5.03
CA ASP A 40 17.09 -0.94 4.42
C ASP A 40 18.58 -0.81 4.09
N ALA A 41 19.46 -1.25 4.98
CA ALA A 41 20.89 -1.27 4.71
C ALA A 41 21.23 -2.19 3.52
N TRP A 42 20.56 -3.33 3.39
CA TRP A 42 20.72 -4.21 2.24
C TRP A 42 20.25 -3.54 0.95
N ALA A 43 19.04 -2.99 0.93
CA ALA A 43 18.44 -2.40 -0.26
C ALA A 43 19.24 -1.19 -0.77
N LEU A 44 19.63 -0.28 0.12
CA LEU A 44 20.45 0.89 -0.23
C LEU A 44 21.79 0.48 -0.86
N ARG A 45 22.41 -0.61 -0.38
CA ARG A 45 23.63 -1.15 -1.00
C ARG A 45 23.35 -1.77 -2.37
N MET A 46 22.31 -2.58 -2.49
CA MET A 46 21.96 -3.25 -3.74
C MET A 46 21.65 -2.26 -4.87
N LEU A 47 20.96 -1.17 -4.55
CA LEU A 47 20.64 -0.10 -5.49
C LEU A 47 21.73 0.96 -5.65
N SER A 48 22.84 0.84 -4.91
CA SER A 48 23.92 1.84 -4.93
C SER A 48 23.44 3.28 -4.65
N ILE A 49 22.42 3.44 -3.78
CA ILE A 49 21.85 4.75 -3.45
C ILE A 49 22.85 5.51 -2.57
N THR A 50 23.48 6.51 -3.16
CA THR A 50 24.47 7.38 -2.51
C THR A 50 23.99 8.81 -2.35
N ASP A 51 23.06 9.26 -3.19
CA ASP A 51 22.46 10.58 -3.10
C ASP A 51 21.65 10.74 -1.79
N PRO A 52 21.86 11.83 -1.02
CA PRO A 52 21.17 12.05 0.25
C PRO A 52 19.63 12.16 0.12
N TYR A 53 19.13 12.72 -0.97
CA TYR A 53 17.70 12.89 -1.20
C TYR A 53 17.04 11.56 -1.56
N GLU A 54 17.63 10.80 -2.48
CA GLU A 54 17.14 9.44 -2.84
C GLU A 54 17.23 8.48 -1.66
N ARG A 55 18.30 8.57 -0.85
CA ARG A 55 18.43 7.80 0.39
C ARG A 55 17.29 8.13 1.36
N LYS A 56 16.97 9.40 1.51
CA LYS A 56 15.87 9.85 2.37
C LYS A 56 14.52 9.35 1.87
N LYS A 57 14.27 9.45 0.56
CA LYS A 57 13.06 8.92 -0.08
C LYS A 57 12.90 7.43 0.18
N ALA A 58 13.94 6.64 -0.07
CA ALA A 58 13.95 5.20 0.16
C ALA A 58 13.66 4.83 1.62
N LEU A 59 14.30 5.50 2.58
CA LEU A 59 14.12 5.23 4.02
C LEU A 59 12.75 5.67 4.54
N GLN A 60 12.24 6.82 4.08
CA GLN A 60 10.92 7.30 4.48
C GLN A 60 9.79 6.55 3.76
N GLY A 61 10.06 5.84 2.67
CA GLY A 61 9.11 4.88 2.08
C GLY A 61 8.74 3.71 3.01
N ARG A 62 9.51 3.48 4.09
CA ARG A 62 9.23 2.46 5.12
C ARG A 62 8.96 1.06 4.57
N HIS A 63 9.44 0.72 3.39
CA HIS A 63 9.15 -0.57 2.74
C HIS A 63 9.59 -1.76 3.61
N SER A 64 10.71 -1.60 4.31
CA SER A 64 11.26 -2.61 5.22
C SER A 64 10.37 -2.94 6.43
N LEU A 65 9.45 -2.04 6.81
CA LEU A 65 8.51 -2.22 7.91
C LEU A 65 7.24 -2.98 7.51
N TYR A 66 6.93 -3.07 6.22
CA TYR A 66 5.68 -3.64 5.74
C TYR A 66 5.49 -5.09 6.23
N SER A 67 6.45 -5.97 5.96
CA SER A 67 6.36 -7.37 6.38
C SER A 67 6.25 -7.54 7.90
N PRO A 68 7.10 -6.90 8.75
CA PRO A 68 6.92 -6.90 10.20
C PRO A 68 5.53 -6.47 10.70
N MET A 69 4.80 -5.66 9.95
CA MET A 69 3.45 -5.20 10.30
C MET A 69 2.35 -6.18 9.88
N ILE A 70 2.54 -6.96 8.81
CA ILE A 70 1.54 -7.91 8.32
C ILE A 70 1.75 -9.36 8.78
N ILE A 71 2.96 -9.71 9.22
CA ILE A 71 3.31 -11.02 9.79
C ILE A 71 3.97 -10.88 11.17
N PRO A 72 3.24 -10.35 12.18
CA PRO A 72 3.80 -9.96 13.47
C PRO A 72 4.36 -11.12 14.31
N ARG A 73 4.00 -12.36 13.98
CA ARG A 73 4.42 -13.56 14.73
C ARG A 73 5.23 -14.54 13.88
N GLY A 74 5.59 -14.14 12.66
CA GLY A 74 6.42 -14.96 11.79
C GLY A 74 7.82 -15.17 12.34
N GLU A 75 8.52 -16.19 11.85
CA GLU A 75 9.93 -16.38 12.18
C GLU A 75 10.75 -15.18 11.65
N SER A 76 11.65 -14.65 12.48
CA SER A 76 12.35 -13.39 12.16
C SER A 76 13.22 -13.47 10.91
N SER A 77 13.77 -14.65 10.59
CA SER A 77 14.54 -14.90 9.36
C SER A 77 13.65 -14.80 8.11
N LYS A 78 12.43 -15.34 8.18
CA LYS A 78 11.42 -15.30 7.11
C LYS A 78 10.80 -13.92 6.98
N ALA A 79 10.57 -13.23 8.10
CA ALA A 79 10.10 -11.86 8.10
C ALA A 79 11.11 -10.91 7.43
N GLU A 80 12.40 -11.09 7.68
CA GLU A 80 13.46 -10.34 6.98
C GLU A 80 13.51 -10.65 5.48
N LEU A 81 13.40 -11.93 5.10
CA LEU A 81 13.35 -12.30 3.68
C LEU A 81 12.11 -11.71 3.00
N SER A 82 10.96 -11.74 3.66
CA SER A 82 9.73 -11.09 3.18
C SER A 82 9.91 -9.58 3.04
N SER A 83 10.54 -8.90 4.00
CA SER A 83 10.84 -7.47 3.88
C SER A 83 11.71 -7.15 2.68
N LYS A 84 12.73 -7.98 2.39
CA LYS A 84 13.57 -7.83 1.20
C LYS A 84 12.77 -8.02 -0.09
N HIS A 85 11.91 -9.04 -0.12
CA HIS A 85 11.01 -9.29 -1.24
C HIS A 85 10.07 -8.09 -1.47
N THR A 86 9.42 -7.57 -0.42
CA THR A 86 8.56 -6.38 -0.52
C THR A 86 9.31 -5.16 -1.03
N TRP A 87 10.54 -4.95 -0.56
CA TRP A 87 11.39 -3.87 -1.06
C TRP A 87 11.64 -4.00 -2.58
N THR A 88 11.97 -5.22 -3.04
CA THR A 88 12.14 -5.52 -4.46
C THR A 88 10.85 -5.27 -5.25
N MET A 89 9.69 -5.68 -4.74
CA MET A 89 8.40 -5.45 -5.38
C MET A 89 8.13 -3.97 -5.59
N PHE A 90 8.37 -3.12 -4.59
CA PHE A 90 8.15 -1.67 -4.72
C PHE A 90 9.14 -0.99 -5.69
N VAL A 91 10.38 -1.46 -5.75
CA VAL A 91 11.33 -0.98 -6.77
C VAL A 91 10.87 -1.32 -8.16
N LEU A 92 10.41 -2.56 -8.35
CA LEU A 92 9.95 -3.02 -9.65
C LEU A 92 8.64 -2.33 -10.06
N ASP A 93 7.75 -2.04 -9.10
CA ASP A 93 6.55 -1.20 -9.28
C ASP A 93 6.93 0.22 -9.75
N ASP A 94 7.84 0.91 -9.04
CA ASP A 94 8.33 2.24 -9.42
C ASP A 94 8.99 2.25 -10.80
N ILE A 95 9.77 1.21 -11.10
CA ILE A 95 10.42 1.04 -12.39
C ILE A 95 9.37 0.81 -13.49
N ALA A 96 8.35 -0.02 -13.24
CA ALA A 96 7.27 -0.32 -14.18
C ALA A 96 6.39 0.90 -14.48
N GLU A 97 6.15 1.77 -13.50
CA GLU A 97 5.43 3.03 -13.68
C GLU A 97 6.18 4.02 -14.58
N ASN A 98 7.51 3.97 -14.61
CA ASN A 98 8.36 4.87 -15.39
C ASN A 98 8.74 4.33 -16.77
N PHE A 99 8.28 3.14 -17.11
CA PHE A 99 8.62 2.50 -18.37
C PHE A 99 7.71 2.92 -19.52
N SER A 100 8.27 2.94 -20.74
CA SER A 100 7.43 2.86 -21.93
C SER A 100 6.60 1.56 -21.89
N GLU A 101 5.45 1.51 -22.56
CA GLU A 101 4.55 0.34 -22.54
C GLU A 101 5.25 -1.00 -22.83
N GLN A 102 6.32 -0.98 -23.63
CA GLN A 102 7.16 -2.13 -23.96
C GLN A 102 8.14 -2.54 -22.85
N GLU A 103 8.73 -1.57 -22.15
CA GLU A 103 9.64 -1.82 -21.03
C GLU A 103 8.87 -2.26 -19.77
N GLY A 104 7.65 -1.73 -19.59
CA GLY A 104 6.71 -2.05 -18.50
C GLY A 104 6.31 -3.51 -18.54
N LYS A 105 5.90 -4.00 -19.72
CA LYS A 105 5.58 -5.42 -19.94
C LYS A 105 6.76 -6.32 -19.58
N LYS A 106 7.97 -5.98 -20.04
CA LYS A 106 9.16 -6.79 -19.79
C LYS A 106 9.53 -6.90 -18.31
N ALA A 107 9.27 -5.87 -17.50
CA ALA A 107 9.53 -5.92 -16.07
C ALA A 107 8.40 -6.55 -15.26
N ILE A 108 7.15 -6.39 -15.70
CA ILE A 108 6.00 -7.15 -15.16
C ILE A 108 6.21 -8.65 -15.40
N ASP A 109 6.73 -9.05 -16.57
CA ASP A 109 7.06 -10.44 -16.87
C ASP A 109 8.13 -10.98 -15.91
N ILE A 110 9.23 -10.23 -15.70
CA ILE A 110 10.28 -10.60 -14.73
C ILE A 110 9.72 -10.67 -13.28
N LEU A 111 8.82 -9.76 -12.92
CA LEU A 111 8.15 -9.71 -11.62
C LEU A 111 7.31 -10.97 -11.36
N LEU A 112 6.49 -11.36 -12.33
CA LEU A 112 5.61 -12.53 -12.24
C LEU A 112 6.44 -13.83 -12.24
N GLU A 113 7.50 -13.90 -13.05
CA GLU A 113 8.43 -15.03 -13.08
C GLU A 113 9.17 -15.24 -11.74
N VAL A 114 9.52 -14.15 -11.05
CA VAL A 114 10.13 -14.20 -9.71
C VAL A 114 9.10 -14.60 -8.65
N ALA A 115 7.85 -14.15 -8.77
CA ALA A 115 6.77 -14.48 -7.84
C ALA A 115 6.31 -15.95 -7.95
N GLU A 116 6.36 -16.54 -9.14
CA GLU A 116 5.88 -17.91 -9.41
C GLU A 116 6.99 -18.98 -9.39
N GLY A 117 8.26 -18.59 -9.47
CA GLY A 117 9.41 -19.49 -9.30
C GLY A 117 9.69 -20.44 -10.47
N SER A 118 9.09 -20.22 -11.64
CA SER A 118 9.25 -21.06 -12.83
C SER A 118 9.22 -20.23 -14.11
N TYR A 119 10.32 -20.23 -14.87
CA TYR A 119 10.45 -19.48 -16.13
C TYR A 119 9.85 -20.27 -17.34
N PHE A 120 9.29 -19.52 -18.33
CA PHE A 120 8.58 -19.83 -19.61
C PHE A 120 7.02 -19.73 -19.54
N LEU A 121 6.23 -19.10 -20.45
CA LEU A 121 6.31 -18.82 -21.90
C LEU A 121 5.26 -17.75 -22.38
N SER A 122 5.31 -17.39 -23.67
CA SER A 122 4.66 -16.31 -24.47
C SER A 122 3.19 -16.54 -24.93
N GLU A 123 2.46 -15.75 -25.73
CA GLU A 123 2.65 -14.45 -26.45
C GLU A 123 1.28 -13.77 -26.76
N LYS A 124 0.16 -14.16 -26.12
CA LYS A 124 -1.18 -13.77 -26.62
C LYS A 124 -2.23 -13.43 -25.56
N GLU A 125 -1.87 -13.32 -24.29
CA GLU A 125 -2.83 -13.29 -23.18
C GLU A 125 -2.24 -12.51 -21.98
N LYS A 126 -2.68 -11.35 -21.52
CA LYS A 126 -4.02 -10.72 -21.59
C LYS A 126 -3.88 -9.23 -21.23
N GLU A 127 -4.19 -8.39 -22.21
CA GLU A 127 -4.83 -7.07 -22.17
C GLU A 127 -4.69 -6.15 -20.92
N LYS A 128 -4.03 -5.00 -21.16
CA LYS A 128 -4.15 -3.65 -20.56
C LYS A 128 -4.33 -3.53 -19.03
N HIS A 129 -3.27 -3.01 -18.39
CA HIS A 129 -3.21 -2.36 -17.07
C HIS A 129 -4.36 -2.65 -16.06
N PRO A 130 -4.18 -3.53 -15.06
CA PRO A 130 -5.17 -3.78 -14.01
C PRO A 130 -5.44 -2.55 -13.12
N SER A 131 -4.48 -1.63 -12.99
CA SER A 131 -4.72 -0.36 -12.30
C SER A 131 -5.73 0.52 -13.04
N HIS A 132 -5.65 0.61 -14.38
CA HIS A 132 -6.59 1.39 -15.19
C HIS A 132 -7.99 0.74 -15.30
N ALA A 133 -8.09 -0.59 -15.37
CA ALA A 133 -9.38 -1.28 -15.39
C ALA A 133 -10.17 -1.09 -14.08
N MET A 134 -9.48 -1.10 -12.93
CA MET A 134 -10.11 -0.75 -11.64
C MET A 134 -10.54 0.73 -11.59
N PHE A 135 -9.80 1.65 -12.21
CA PHE A 135 -10.21 3.06 -12.33
C PHE A 135 -11.40 3.27 -13.28
N GLU A 136 -11.51 2.49 -14.37
CA GLU A 136 -12.64 2.56 -15.32
C GLU A 136 -13.92 1.89 -14.80
N GLU A 137 -13.82 0.80 -14.03
CA GLU A 137 -14.96 0.07 -13.46
C GLU A 137 -15.65 0.85 -12.31
N VAL A 138 -14.88 1.70 -11.61
CA VAL A 138 -15.37 2.49 -10.46
C VAL A 138 -15.91 3.87 -10.87
N ILE A 139 -15.70 4.30 -12.12
CA ILE A 139 -16.18 5.60 -12.65
C ILE A 139 -17.07 5.46 -13.92
N PRO A 140 -18.22 4.73 -13.90
CA PRO A 140 -19.26 4.94 -14.92
C PRO A 140 -20.46 5.76 -14.46
N ASP A 141 -20.71 5.91 -13.15
CA ASP A 141 -21.83 6.72 -12.66
C ASP A 141 -21.35 8.10 -12.22
N ASN A 142 -22.11 9.15 -12.56
CA ASN A 142 -21.80 10.58 -12.37
C ASN A 142 -21.72 11.05 -10.89
N ALA A 143 -21.01 10.31 -10.04
CA ALA A 143 -20.69 10.70 -8.68
C ALA A 143 -19.37 11.51 -8.67
N SER A 144 -19.24 12.48 -7.76
CA SER A 144 -18.00 13.23 -7.60
C SER A 144 -16.85 12.34 -7.13
N PHE A 145 -15.59 12.73 -7.35
CA PHE A 145 -14.41 12.02 -6.82
C PHE A 145 -14.54 11.67 -5.32
N GLN A 146 -15.15 12.57 -4.53
CA GLN A 146 -15.41 12.33 -3.12
C GLN A 146 -16.34 11.13 -2.87
N ALA A 147 -17.40 11.00 -3.67
CA ALA A 147 -18.35 9.89 -3.52
C ALA A 147 -17.69 8.54 -3.87
N THR A 148 -16.73 8.53 -4.79
CA THR A 148 -15.90 7.36 -5.05
C THR A 148 -15.01 7.02 -3.86
N VAL A 149 -14.36 8.02 -3.23
CA VAL A 149 -13.56 7.82 -2.01
C VAL A 149 -14.42 7.23 -0.88
N ASP A 150 -15.60 7.80 -0.65
CA ASP A 150 -16.53 7.33 0.39
C ASP A 150 -16.97 5.88 0.11
N LYS A 151 -17.29 5.56 -1.16
CA LYS A 151 -17.69 4.20 -1.55
C LYS A 151 -16.56 3.18 -1.36
N VAL A 152 -15.33 3.53 -1.72
CA VAL A 152 -14.16 2.66 -1.47
C VAL A 152 -13.97 2.43 0.03
N CYS A 153 -14.18 3.46 0.86
CA CYS A 153 -14.13 3.30 2.31
C CYS A 153 -15.20 2.32 2.84
N GLU A 154 -16.43 2.39 2.32
CA GLU A 154 -17.47 1.41 2.64
C GLU A 154 -17.06 -0.02 2.24
N MET A 155 -16.54 -0.20 1.03
CA MET A 155 -16.09 -1.51 0.53
C MET A 155 -14.95 -2.09 1.38
N ILE A 156 -14.04 -1.25 1.89
CA ILE A 156 -13.00 -1.68 2.83
C ILE A 156 -13.63 -2.25 4.11
N GLN A 157 -14.67 -1.59 4.65
CA GLN A 157 -15.36 -2.06 5.85
C GLN A 157 -16.16 -3.35 5.62
N GLU A 158 -16.82 -3.48 4.48
CA GLU A 158 -17.50 -4.71 4.07
C GLU A 158 -16.50 -5.87 3.97
N THR A 159 -15.36 -5.63 3.32
CA THR A 159 -14.27 -6.61 3.18
C THR A 159 -13.67 -7.02 4.53
N GLU A 160 -13.49 -6.07 5.45
CA GLU A 160 -13.03 -6.38 6.81
C GLU A 160 -13.99 -7.34 7.53
N ALA A 161 -15.30 -7.08 7.44
CA ALA A 161 -16.31 -7.95 8.04
C ALA A 161 -16.28 -9.36 7.42
N GLU A 162 -16.10 -9.47 6.10
CA GLU A 162 -15.95 -10.75 5.40
C GLU A 162 -14.71 -11.52 5.84
N ILE A 163 -13.56 -10.84 5.98
CA ILE A 163 -12.30 -11.44 6.47
C ILE A 163 -12.51 -12.04 7.87
N LEU A 164 -13.16 -11.32 8.78
CA LEU A 164 -13.43 -11.79 10.14
C LEU A 164 -14.41 -12.98 10.17
N GLN A 165 -15.43 -12.97 9.31
CA GLN A 165 -16.33 -14.11 9.18
C GLN A 165 -15.62 -15.35 8.63
N LEU A 166 -14.74 -15.18 7.65
CA LEU A 166 -13.94 -16.27 7.07
C LEU A 166 -12.93 -16.81 8.08
N GLN A 167 -12.28 -15.95 8.85
CA GLN A 167 -11.39 -16.34 9.95
C GLN A 167 -12.12 -17.30 10.91
N GLN A 168 -13.32 -16.94 11.37
CA GLN A 168 -14.08 -17.78 12.31
C GLN A 168 -14.41 -19.15 11.72
N LYS A 169 -14.77 -19.21 10.43
CA LYS A 169 -15.04 -20.48 9.73
C LYS A 169 -13.79 -21.35 9.62
N LEU A 170 -12.64 -20.75 9.28
CA LEU A 170 -11.38 -21.47 9.12
C LEU A 170 -10.82 -21.97 10.46
N ILE A 171 -10.90 -21.17 11.53
CA ILE A 171 -10.53 -21.59 12.88
C ILE A 171 -11.36 -22.81 13.30
N LYS A 172 -12.69 -22.72 13.17
CA LYS A 172 -13.60 -23.82 13.51
C LYS A 172 -13.26 -25.09 12.71
N LEU A 173 -13.02 -24.95 11.40
CA LEU A 173 -12.63 -26.08 10.56
C LEU A 173 -11.32 -26.72 11.05
N GLY A 174 -10.30 -25.91 11.34
CA GLY A 174 -9.02 -26.40 11.84
C GLY A 174 -9.14 -27.08 13.21
N GLU A 175 -10.00 -26.59 14.10
CA GLU A 175 -10.31 -27.24 15.39
C GLU A 175 -11.01 -28.59 15.19
N GLU A 176 -11.97 -28.67 14.27
CA GLU A 176 -12.72 -29.91 13.97
C GLU A 176 -11.84 -30.97 13.29
N THR A 177 -10.89 -30.57 12.44
CA THR A 177 -9.96 -31.48 11.75
C THR A 177 -8.70 -31.78 12.54
N GLY A 178 -8.41 -31.01 13.59
CA GLY A 178 -7.15 -31.06 14.34
C GLY A 178 -5.95 -30.45 13.59
N ASP A 179 -6.21 -29.66 12.54
CA ASP A 179 -5.19 -28.96 11.75
C ASP A 179 -4.74 -27.67 12.45
N LYS A 180 -3.64 -27.77 13.20
CA LYS A 180 -3.08 -26.65 13.96
C LYS A 180 -2.50 -25.55 13.07
N ASP A 181 -1.99 -25.90 11.89
CA ASP A 181 -1.38 -24.94 10.97
C ASP A 181 -2.47 -24.07 10.34
N LEU A 182 -3.64 -24.66 10.03
CA LEU A 182 -4.81 -23.91 9.57
C LEU A 182 -5.35 -22.96 10.64
N VAL A 183 -5.45 -23.41 11.90
CA VAL A 183 -5.86 -22.55 13.02
C VAL A 183 -4.87 -21.40 13.17
N GLU A 184 -3.56 -21.68 13.15
CA GLU A 184 -2.53 -20.65 13.27
C GLU A 184 -2.61 -19.63 12.13
N TYR A 185 -2.66 -20.10 10.88
CA TYR A 185 -2.81 -19.24 9.70
C TYR A 185 -4.06 -18.35 9.78
N ALA A 186 -5.22 -18.94 10.05
CA ALA A 186 -6.48 -18.21 10.13
C ALA A 186 -6.50 -17.19 11.27
N THR A 187 -5.82 -17.46 12.37
CA THR A 187 -5.75 -16.54 13.51
C THR A 187 -5.01 -15.25 13.13
N TRP A 188 -3.94 -15.35 12.34
CA TRP A 188 -3.10 -14.19 12.06
C TRP A 188 -3.38 -13.52 10.71
N TYR A 189 -4.03 -14.21 9.76
CA TYR A 189 -4.30 -13.67 8.43
C TYR A 189 -4.98 -12.28 8.45
N PRO A 190 -5.96 -11.98 9.33
CA PRO A 190 -6.55 -10.64 9.38
C PRO A 190 -5.55 -9.53 9.75
N CYS A 191 -4.44 -9.85 10.42
CA CYS A 191 -3.41 -8.86 10.75
C CYS A 191 -2.86 -8.16 9.50
N VAL A 192 -2.92 -8.79 8.32
CA VAL A 192 -2.56 -8.17 7.04
C VAL A 192 -3.34 -6.87 6.82
N ALA A 193 -4.63 -6.82 7.14
CA ALA A 193 -5.44 -5.61 6.99
C ALA A 193 -4.97 -4.49 7.93
N SER A 194 -4.84 -4.78 9.23
CA SER A 194 -4.38 -3.79 10.23
C SER A 194 -2.94 -3.32 9.98
N GLY A 195 -2.06 -4.24 9.56
CA GLY A 195 -0.66 -3.97 9.26
C GLY A 195 -0.50 -3.13 8.01
N ASN A 196 -1.23 -3.44 6.94
CA ASN A 196 -1.25 -2.64 5.72
C ASN A 196 -1.81 -1.22 5.99
N LEU A 197 -2.87 -1.11 6.78
CA LEU A 197 -3.43 0.18 7.16
C LEU A 197 -2.43 1.01 7.97
N ARG A 198 -1.80 0.42 9.00
CA ARG A 198 -0.76 1.10 9.79
C ARG A 198 0.43 1.51 8.92
N TRP A 199 0.86 0.64 8.02
CA TRP A 199 1.94 0.94 7.08
C TRP A 199 1.60 2.15 6.19
N SER A 200 0.37 2.18 5.69
CA SER A 200 -0.16 3.29 4.88
C SER A 200 -0.15 4.62 5.64
N TYR A 201 -0.19 4.62 6.98
CA TYR A 201 -0.08 5.82 7.81
C TYR A 201 1.36 6.17 8.26
N VAL A 202 2.37 5.35 7.99
CA VAL A 202 3.79 5.66 8.30
C VAL A 202 4.66 5.89 7.08
N THR A 203 4.21 5.46 5.90
CA THR A 203 5.02 5.52 4.68
C THR A 203 4.98 6.91 4.04
N GLY A 204 6.14 7.46 3.72
CA GLY A 204 6.28 8.65 2.89
C GLY A 204 5.95 8.41 1.42
N ARG A 205 5.75 7.15 0.98
CA ARG A 205 5.44 6.81 -0.42
C ARG A 205 4.19 7.53 -0.92
N TYR A 206 3.15 7.61 -0.10
CA TYR A 206 1.87 8.21 -0.49
C TYR A 206 1.69 9.66 -0.01
N HIS A 207 2.45 10.05 1.02
CA HIS A 207 2.18 11.29 1.77
C HIS A 207 3.33 12.32 1.71
N GLY A 208 4.38 12.01 0.95
CA GLY A 208 5.54 12.88 0.78
C GLY A 208 6.55 12.79 1.92
N LEU A 209 7.73 13.37 1.71
CA LEU A 209 8.84 13.35 2.65
C LEU A 209 8.63 14.35 3.79
N ASP A 210 9.14 14.01 4.96
CA ASP A 210 9.08 14.78 6.21
C ASP A 210 7.68 15.15 6.68
N ASN A 211 6.66 14.41 6.22
CA ASN A 211 5.30 14.67 6.64
C ASN A 211 5.13 14.32 8.14
N PRO A 212 4.82 15.29 9.00
CA PRO A 212 4.77 15.09 10.45
C PRO A 212 3.61 14.19 10.90
N LEU A 213 2.65 13.91 10.01
CA LEU A 213 1.53 13.01 10.28
C LEU A 213 1.94 11.52 10.22
N LEU A 214 3.13 11.21 9.70
CA LEU A 214 3.61 9.84 9.50
C LEU A 214 4.18 9.21 10.78
N ASN A 215 3.37 9.16 11.82
CA ASN A 215 3.66 8.49 13.09
C ASN A 215 2.93 7.13 13.21
N GLY A 216 2.11 6.80 12.21
CA GLY A 216 1.31 5.59 12.13
C GLY A 216 -0.04 5.69 12.82
N GLU A 217 -0.29 6.73 13.59
CA GLU A 217 -1.63 6.98 14.09
C GLU A 217 -2.58 7.26 12.92
N PRO A 218 -3.78 6.67 12.91
CA PRO A 218 -4.75 6.99 11.91
C PRO A 218 -5.01 8.49 11.87
N PHE A 219 -5.03 9.05 10.67
CA PHE A 219 -5.42 10.43 10.44
C PHE A 219 -6.51 10.51 9.37
N GLN A 220 -7.34 11.53 9.51
CA GLN A 220 -8.39 11.90 8.56
C GLN A 220 -8.25 13.38 8.26
N GLY A 221 -8.75 13.82 7.11
CA GLY A 221 -8.61 15.22 6.74
C GLY A 221 -8.90 15.52 5.29
N THR A 222 -8.93 16.81 4.97
CA THR A 222 -8.98 17.29 3.60
C THR A 222 -7.58 17.25 3.01
N TRP A 223 -7.39 16.41 2.01
CA TRP A 223 -6.20 16.31 1.19
C TRP A 223 -6.24 17.39 0.12
N PHE A 224 -5.13 18.11 -0.03
CA PHE A 224 -4.88 19.02 -1.13
C PHE A 224 -3.72 18.46 -1.96
N LEU A 225 -4.02 18.18 -3.22
CA LEU A 225 -3.07 17.60 -4.15
C LEU A 225 -2.32 18.75 -4.84
N HIS A 226 -1.07 18.98 -4.43
CA HIS A 226 -0.14 19.86 -5.12
C HIS A 226 0.94 19.01 -5.82
N PRO A 227 1.44 19.40 -7.01
CA PRO A 227 2.46 18.64 -7.74
C PRO A 227 3.73 18.32 -6.93
N GLU A 228 4.02 19.12 -5.91
CA GLU A 228 5.23 18.98 -5.07
C GLU A 228 4.95 18.41 -3.68
N ALA A 229 3.69 18.43 -3.21
CA ALA A 229 3.34 17.98 -1.87
C ALA A 229 1.85 17.68 -1.72
N THR A 230 1.52 16.61 -1.02
CA THR A 230 0.16 16.38 -0.53
C THR A 230 0.01 17.04 0.84
N LEU A 231 -0.87 18.03 0.96
CA LEU A 231 -1.17 18.68 2.24
C LEU A 231 -2.44 18.08 2.83
N ILE A 232 -2.39 17.70 4.11
CA ILE A 232 -3.55 17.14 4.81
C ILE A 232 -3.95 18.13 5.90
N LEU A 233 -5.19 18.62 5.83
CA LEU A 233 -5.76 19.56 6.79
C LEU A 233 -6.90 18.90 7.58
N PRO A 234 -7.26 19.40 8.78
CA PRO A 234 -8.48 18.96 9.45
C PRO A 234 -9.71 19.06 8.54
N LEU A 235 -10.65 18.14 8.68
CA LEU A 235 -11.87 18.10 7.86
C LEU A 235 -12.58 19.45 7.86
N GLY A 236 -12.96 19.92 6.66
CA GLY A 236 -13.66 21.19 6.47
C GLY A 236 -12.76 22.43 6.43
N SER A 237 -11.43 22.26 6.43
CA SER A 237 -10.48 23.36 6.28
C SER A 237 -10.59 24.02 4.89
N LYS A 238 -10.60 25.36 4.86
CA LYS A 238 -10.58 26.14 3.62
C LYS A 238 -9.14 26.46 3.21
N CYS A 239 -8.85 26.38 1.90
CA CYS A 239 -7.54 26.64 1.30
C CYS A 239 -6.89 28.00 1.69
N GLY A 240 -7.68 28.98 2.16
CA GLY A 240 -7.19 30.33 2.46
C GLY A 240 -6.62 30.58 3.86
N ASN A 241 -6.52 29.57 4.73
CA ASN A 241 -6.21 29.78 6.15
C ASN A 241 -4.84 29.23 6.61
N HIS A 242 -3.90 28.86 5.72
CA HIS A 242 -2.67 28.18 6.16
C HIS A 242 -1.35 28.83 5.69
N PRO A 243 -0.34 28.97 6.57
CA PRO A 243 0.99 29.55 6.26
C PRO A 243 1.86 28.77 5.25
N PHE A 244 1.39 27.63 4.73
CA PHE A 244 2.06 26.88 3.66
C PHE A 244 1.48 27.19 2.26
N ILE A 245 0.38 27.96 2.21
CA ILE A 245 -0.27 28.43 0.98
C ILE A 245 0.03 29.93 0.85
N THR A 246 1.32 30.24 0.78
CA THR A 246 1.82 31.48 0.20
C THR A 246 2.89 31.08 -0.78
N ILE A 247 2.44 30.60 -1.94
CA ILE A 247 3.21 30.54 -3.19
C ILE A 247 2.42 31.38 -4.19
#